data_AF-A0A969VHS2-F1
#
_entry.id   AF-A0A969VHS2-F1
#
_cell.length_a   1.000
_cell.length_b   1.000
_cell.length_c   1.000
_cell.angle_alpha   90.00
_cell.angle_beta   90.00
_cell.angle_gamma   90.00
#
_symmetry.space_group_name_H-M   'P 1'
#
loop_
_entity.id
_entity.type
_entity.pdbx_description
1 polymer ?
#
loop_
_entity_poly.entity_id
_entity_poly.type
_entity_poly.pdbx_seq_one_letter_code
_entity_poly.pdbx_strand_id
1 'polypeptide(L)' 'STKASGTGLGLAIVKRIVESHNGELLIISNPIEGTIISVNLPTCS' A
#
# COMPACT_ATOMS: atom_id res chain seq x y z
N SER A 1 10.60 7.66 -10.71
CA SER A 1 9.80 7.31 -11.90
C SER A 1 8.42 7.93 -11.74
N THR A 2 8.16 9.08 -12.35
CA THR A 2 6.88 9.79 -12.27
C THR A 2 6.44 10.12 -13.69
N LYS A 3 5.89 9.13 -14.40
CA LYS A 3 5.13 9.35 -15.64
C LYS A 3 3.66 9.55 -15.24
N ALA A 4 3.03 10.60 -15.79
CA ALA A 4 1.64 10.98 -15.50
C ALA A 4 0.63 9.84 -15.76
N SER A 5 0.96 8.91 -16.66
CA SER A 5 0.19 7.68 -16.90
C SER A 5 0.88 6.48 -16.24
N GLY A 6 0.75 6.37 -14.93
CA GLY A 6 0.87 5.07 -14.26
C GLY A 6 -0.44 4.30 -14.48
N THR A 7 -0.38 3.02 -14.79
CA THR A 7 -1.58 2.17 -14.94
C THR A 7 -2.36 1.98 -13.62
N GLY A 8 -1.97 2.63 -12.53
CA GLY A 8 -2.54 2.46 -11.19
C GLY A 8 -2.23 1.10 -10.55
N LEU A 9 -1.44 0.24 -11.21
CA LEU A 9 -1.25 -1.15 -10.78
C LEU A 9 -0.37 -1.32 -9.55
N GLY A 10 0.47 -0.32 -9.22
CA GLY A 10 1.46 -0.45 -8.15
C GLY A 10 0.84 -0.81 -6.80
N LEU A 11 -0.20 -0.08 -6.38
CA LEU A 11 -0.87 -0.32 -5.11
C LEU A 11 -1.73 -1.60 -5.12
N ALA A 12 -2.26 -1.98 -6.29
CA ALA A 12 -2.95 -3.25 -6.46
C ALA A 12 -2.00 -4.45 -6.27
N ILE A 13 -0.76 -4.34 -6.77
CA ILE A 13 0.28 -5.35 -6.55
C ILE A 13 0.66 -5.40 -5.07
N VAL A 14 0.90 -4.26 -4.42
CA VAL A 14 1.23 -4.19 -2.98
C VAL A 14 0.12 -4.83 -2.15
N LYS A 15 -1.15 -4.48 -2.39
CA LYS A 15 -2.29 -5.08 -1.69
C LYS A 15 -2.28 -6.61 -1.78
N ARG A 16 -2.08 -7.15 -2.99
CA ARG A 16 -2.05 -8.60 -3.21
C ARG A 16 -0.87 -9.29 -2.51
N ILE A 17 0.30 -8.64 -2.47
CA ILE A 17 1.46 -9.15 -1.74
C ILE A 17 1.16 -9.19 -0.24
N VAL A 18 0.63 -8.11 0.33
CA VAL A 18 0.32 -8.02 1.77
C VAL A 18 -0.73 -9.05 2.17
N GLU A 19 -1.82 -9.18 1.41
CA GLU A 19 -2.85 -10.19 1.64
C GLU A 19 -2.28 -11.61 1.57
N SER A 20 -1.38 -11.89 0.62
CA SER A 20 -0.72 -13.20 0.51
C SER A 20 0.18 -13.55 1.69
N HIS A 21 0.61 -12.56 2.48
CA HIS A 21 1.41 -12.76 3.69
C HIS A 21 0.55 -12.70 4.96
N ASN A 22 -0.78 -12.77 4.84
CA ASN A 22 -1.73 -12.58 5.95
C ASN A 22 -1.53 -11.25 6.69
N GLY A 23 -1.06 -10.23 5.96
CA GLY A 23 -0.88 -8.88 6.46
C GLY A 23 -2.06 -7.96 6.17
N GLU A 24 -1.91 -6.71 6.60
CA GLU A 24 -2.90 -5.66 6.42
C GLU A 24 -2.25 -4.41 5.80
N LEU A 25 -2.98 -3.76 4.88
CA LEU A 25 -2.58 -2.51 4.22
C LEU A 25 -3.59 -1.40 4.59
N LEU A 26 -3.10 -0.34 5.22
CA LEU A 26 -3.87 0.85 5.58
C LEU A 26 -3.41 2.06 4.76
N ILE A 27 -4.37 2.81 4.24
CA ILE A 27 -4.11 4.04 3.47
C ILE A 27 -4.96 5.15 4.05
N ILE A 28 -4.30 6.19 4.56
CA ILE A 28 -4.93 7.37 5.11
C ILE A 28 -4.49 8.55 4.27
N SER A 29 -5.42 9.18 3.56
CA SER A 29 -5.14 10.40 2.79
C SER A 29 -5.65 11.61 3.55
N ASN A 30 -4.74 12.52 3.89
CA ASN A 30 -5.03 13.81 4.48
C ASN A 30 -4.85 14.90 3.40
N PRO A 31 -5.88 15.68 3.07
CA PRO A 31 -5.80 16.68 2.00
C PRO A 31 -4.70 17.73 2.19
N ILE A 32 -4.27 17.97 3.44
CA ILE A 32 -3.30 19.00 3.81
C ILE A 32 -1.90 18.40 4.04
N GLU A 33 -1.83 17.20 4.61
CA GLU A 33 -0.57 16.60 5.08
C GLU A 33 -0.01 15.52 4.13
N GLY A 34 -0.78 15.15 3.10
CA GLY A 34 -0.43 14.10 2.16
C GLY A 34 -1.01 12.74 2.52
N THR A 35 -0.41 11.66 2.04
CA THR A 35 -0.94 10.30 2.19
C THR A 35 0.00 9.45 3.02
N ILE A 36 -0.52 8.84 4.08
CA ILE A 36 0.16 7.84 4.89
C ILE A 36 -0.26 6.46 4.40
N ILE A 37 0.74 5.60 4.15
CA ILE A 37 0.55 4.20 3.77
C ILE A 37 1.25 3.36 4.83
N SER A 38 0.53 2.45 5.46
CA SER A 38 1.04 1.57 6.51
C SER A 38 0.80 0.12 6.14
N VAL A 39 1.81 -0.72 6.34
CA VAL A 39 1.75 -2.17 6.11
C VAL A 39 2.04 -2.87 7.43
N ASN A 40 1.13 -3.74 7.84
CA ASN A 40 1.30 -4.59 9.00
C ASN A 40 1.47 -6.05 8.54
N LEU A 41 2.49 -6.73 9.01
CA LEU A 41 2.74 -8.14 8.70
C LEU A 41 2.81 -8.93 10.01
N PRO A 42 2.24 -10.15 10.05
CA PRO A 42 2.37 -11.01 11.21
C PRO A 42 3.85 -11.34 11.47
N THR A 43 4.26 -11.27 12.73
CA THR A 43 5.59 -11.72 13.15
C THR A 43 5.61 -13.25 13.16
N CYS A 44 6.65 -13.85 12.59
CA CYS A 44 6.86 -15.29 12.69
C CYS A 44 6.97 -15.68 14.17
N SER A 45 6.19 -16.68 14.60
CA SER A 45 6.30 -17.32 15.92
C SER A 45 7.16 -18.57 15.81
#